data_AF-A0A2G9R411-F1
#
_entry.id   AF-A0A2G9R411-F1
#
_cell.length_a   1.000
_cell.length_b   1.000
_cell.length_c   1.000
_cell.angle_alpha   90.00
_cell.angle_beta   90.00
_cell.angle_gamma   90.00
#
_symmetry.space_group_name_H-M   'P 1'
#
loop_
_entity.id
_entity.type
_entity.pdbx_description
1 polymer ?
#
loop_
_entity_poly.entity_id
_entity_poly.type
_entity_poly.pdbx_seq_one_letter_code
_entity_poly.pdbx_strand_id
1 'polypeptide(L)'
;MSSDGKKRKPKVIRGEEGKRSRHEEQEGRYYSEEAEVDLRDPKKDYQLYKETCEELHRLMAEIQDLKSKGSKDASAEIEERRIKSCVHFMTLKKLNRLAHIRLKKSRDQTHEVCATFSTHKITSCL
;
A
#
# COMPACT_ATOMS: atom_id res chain seq x y z
N MET A 1 -31.56 37.73 26.58
CA MET A 1 -31.57 36.54 25.71
C MET A 1 -30.27 36.54 24.89
N SER A 2 -29.61 35.36 24.84
CA SER A 2 -28.45 34.95 24.01
C SER A 2 -27.12 35.68 24.22
N SER A 3 -26.08 35.12 24.87
CA SER A 3 -25.13 34.06 24.42
C SER A 3 -24.49 34.38 23.05
N ASP A 4 -23.18 34.27 22.79
CA ASP A 4 -22.20 33.30 23.25
C ASP A 4 -20.78 33.78 22.89
N GLY A 5 -19.80 33.57 23.79
CA GLY A 5 -18.42 34.03 23.64
C GLY A 5 -17.51 33.03 22.91
N LYS A 6 -16.95 33.42 21.75
CA LYS A 6 -15.96 32.60 21.02
C LYS A 6 -14.56 32.72 21.64
N LYS A 7 -14.22 31.83 22.57
CA LYS A 7 -12.84 31.57 23.01
C LYS A 7 -12.05 30.86 21.91
N ARG A 8 -11.08 31.56 21.30
CA ARG A 8 -10.05 30.97 20.41
C ARG A 8 -8.96 30.32 21.27
N LYS A 9 -8.67 29.03 21.07
CA LYS A 9 -7.60 28.29 21.76
C LYS A 9 -6.21 28.73 21.23
N PRO A 10 -5.24 29.07 22.09
CA PRO A 10 -3.86 29.36 21.67
C PRO A 10 -3.11 28.09 21.22
N LYS A 11 -2.31 28.24 20.16
CA LYS A 11 -1.43 27.20 19.62
C LYS A 11 -0.18 27.08 20.50
N VAL A 12 -0.07 25.98 21.24
CA VAL A 12 1.10 25.69 22.08
C VAL A 12 2.24 25.20 21.17
N ILE A 13 3.26 26.04 21.04
CA ILE A 13 4.59 25.69 20.55
C ILE A 13 5.34 25.09 21.75
N ARG A 14 5.89 23.89 21.60
CA ARG A 14 6.81 23.27 22.58
C ARG A 14 8.13 22.97 21.87
N GLY A 15 9.19 23.55 22.44
CA GLY A 15 10.51 23.70 21.83
C GLY A 15 11.40 22.46 21.80
N GLU A 16 12.56 22.71 21.17
CA GLU A 16 13.69 21.87 20.82
C GLU A 16 14.39 21.22 22.02
N GLU A 17 14.92 20.00 21.86
CA GLU A 17 16.28 19.61 22.29
C GLU A 17 16.75 18.35 21.54
N GLY A 18 17.97 18.41 20.96
CA GLY A 18 18.98 17.36 21.19
C GLY A 18 19.07 16.13 20.27
N LYS A 19 20.03 16.21 19.32
CA LYS A 19 20.98 15.15 18.89
C LYS A 19 20.44 13.73 18.58
N ARG A 20 20.57 13.36 17.30
CA ARG A 20 21.43 12.24 16.84
C ARG A 20 21.70 12.39 15.33
N SER A 21 22.76 13.12 15.02
CA SER A 21 23.56 12.81 13.83
C SER A 21 24.10 11.40 14.03
N ARG A 22 23.52 10.43 13.32
CA ARG A 22 24.18 9.16 13.01
C ARG A 22 24.12 9.01 11.50
N HIS A 23 24.98 9.78 10.84
CA HIS A 23 25.51 9.41 9.52
C HIS A 23 26.36 8.17 9.74
N GLU A 24 25.70 7.02 9.85
CA GLU A 24 26.36 5.74 9.68
C GLU A 24 25.98 5.23 8.31
N GLU A 25 27.01 5.07 7.47
CA GLU A 25 26.98 4.25 6.28
C GLU A 25 26.34 2.91 6.61
N GLN A 26 25.06 2.81 6.30
CA GLN A 26 24.37 1.55 6.14
C GLN A 26 23.79 1.57 4.73
N GLU A 27 24.66 1.76 3.73
CA GLU A 27 24.30 1.66 2.31
C GLU A 27 24.24 0.19 1.87
N GLY A 28 23.60 -0.63 2.73
CA GLY A 28 23.04 -1.91 2.32
C GLY A 28 21.78 -1.62 1.52
N ARG A 29 21.95 -1.41 0.21
CA ARG A 29 20.95 -1.48 -0.86
C ARG A 29 19.50 -1.23 -0.38
N TYR A 30 19.13 0.05 -0.30
CA TYR A 30 17.76 0.47 0.04
C TYR A 30 16.74 -0.28 -0.83
N TYR A 31 15.77 -0.96 -0.20
CA TYR A 31 14.70 -1.63 -0.92
C TYR A 31 13.82 -0.57 -1.60
N SER A 32 13.78 -0.59 -2.94
CA SER A 32 12.89 0.26 -3.72
C SER A 32 11.74 -0.58 -4.27
N GLU A 33 10.50 -0.20 -3.95
CA GLU A 33 9.30 -0.78 -4.55
C GLU A 33 9.30 -0.63 -6.09
N GLU A 34 9.92 0.44 -6.61
CA GLU A 34 10.04 0.68 -8.06
C GLU A 34 10.95 -0.36 -8.72
N ALA A 35 12.06 -0.70 -8.09
CA ALA A 35 12.98 -1.73 -8.59
C ALA A 35 12.35 -3.14 -8.55
N GLU A 36 11.48 -3.41 -7.58
CA GLU A 36 10.73 -4.68 -7.54
C GLU A 36 9.74 -4.80 -8.71
N VAL A 37 9.01 -3.71 -9.04
CA VAL A 37 8.02 -3.72 -10.14
C VAL A 37 8.65 -4.11 -11.47
N ASP A 38 9.88 -3.69 -11.72
CA ASP A 38 10.61 -3.97 -12.96
C ASP A 38 11.03 -5.44 -13.11
N LEU A 39 11.25 -6.14 -11.99
CA LEU A 39 11.68 -7.53 -11.97
C LEU A 39 10.51 -8.52 -11.97
N ARG A 40 9.31 -8.08 -11.56
CA ARG A 40 8.14 -8.95 -11.37
C ARG A 40 7.26 -9.04 -12.62
N ASP A 41 6.81 -10.26 -12.91
CA ASP A 41 5.87 -10.55 -13.99
C ASP A 41 4.43 -10.16 -13.59
N PRO A 42 3.76 -9.26 -14.34
CA PRO A 42 2.37 -8.89 -14.10
C PRO A 42 1.39 -10.06 -14.06
N LYS A 43 1.61 -11.11 -14.86
CA LYS A 43 0.71 -12.27 -14.89
C LYS A 43 0.81 -13.09 -13.61
N LYS A 44 2.02 -13.26 -13.08
CA LYS A 44 2.23 -13.96 -11.80
C LYS A 44 1.65 -13.17 -10.63
N ASP A 45 1.78 -11.84 -10.65
CA ASP A 45 1.16 -10.97 -9.65
C ASP A 45 -0.37 -11.10 -9.66
N TYR A 46 -0.98 -11.18 -10.85
CA TYR A 46 -2.42 -11.39 -10.99
C TYR A 46 -2.85 -12.77 -10.48
N GLN A 47 -2.10 -13.83 -10.80
CA GLN A 47 -2.39 -15.18 -10.32
C GLN A 47 -2.34 -15.23 -8.78
N LEU A 48 -1.28 -14.66 -8.18
CA LEU A 48 -1.15 -14.56 -6.73
C LEU A 48 -2.29 -13.75 -6.10
N TYR A 49 -2.69 -12.64 -6.72
CA TYR A 49 -3.84 -11.85 -6.26
C TYR A 49 -5.12 -12.71 -6.22
N LYS A 50 -5.40 -13.46 -7.28
CA LYS A 50 -6.57 -14.32 -7.38
C LYS A 50 -6.55 -15.41 -6.30
N GLU A 51 -5.44 -16.12 -6.17
CA GLU A 51 -5.26 -17.18 -5.15
C GLU A 51 -5.43 -16.63 -3.73
N THR A 52 -4.85 -15.45 -3.45
CA THR A 52 -4.97 -14.80 -2.15
C THR A 52 -6.42 -14.44 -1.83
N CYS A 53 -7.20 -13.98 -2.82
CA CYS A 53 -8.62 -13.69 -2.64
C CYS A 53 -9.43 -14.97 -2.37
N GLU A 54 -9.15 -16.07 -3.07
CA GLU A 54 -9.79 -17.36 -2.84
C GLU A 54 -9.48 -17.90 -1.43
N GLU A 55 -8.23 -17.80 -0.98
CA GLU A 55 -7.81 -18.14 0.38
C GLU A 55 -8.51 -17.29 1.44
N LEU A 56 -8.60 -15.98 1.21
CA LEU A 56 -9.30 -15.08 2.11
C LEU A 56 -10.78 -15.42 2.22
N HIS A 57 -11.45 -15.74 1.11
CA HIS A 57 -12.84 -16.20 1.12
C HIS A 57 -13.01 -17.50 1.90
N ARG A 58 -12.10 -18.47 1.72
CA ARG A 58 -12.09 -19.72 2.49
C ARG A 58 -11.95 -19.45 3.99
N LEU A 59 -11.01 -18.61 4.40
CA LEU A 59 -10.82 -18.23 5.81
C LEU A 59 -12.06 -17.56 6.40
N MET A 60 -12.74 -16.69 5.63
CA MET A 60 -13.98 -16.06 6.08
C MET A 60 -15.10 -17.09 6.30
N ALA A 61 -15.25 -18.07 5.39
CA ALA A 61 -16.21 -19.16 5.54
C ALA A 61 -15.87 -20.04 6.75
N GLU A 62 -14.60 -20.42 6.94
CA GLU A 62 -14.17 -21.20 8.10
C GLU A 62 -14.42 -20.47 9.43
N ILE A 63 -14.18 -19.16 9.48
CA ILE A 63 -14.50 -18.35 10.66
C ILE A 63 -16.02 -18.37 10.93
N GLN A 64 -16.84 -18.28 9.89
CA GLN A 64 -18.30 -18.35 10.04
C GLN A 64 -18.76 -19.72 10.55
N ASP A 65 -18.16 -20.81 10.05
CA ASP A 65 -18.45 -22.17 10.50
C ASP A 65 -18.01 -22.43 11.95
N LEU A 66 -16.87 -21.87 12.37
CA LEU A 66 -16.42 -21.97 13.76
C LEU A 66 -17.34 -21.20 14.70
N LYS A 67 -17.83 -20.04 14.26
CA LYS A 67 -18.81 -19.26 15.02
C LYS A 67 -20.15 -19.98 15.15
N SER A 68 -20.62 -20.66 14.10
CA SER A 68 -21.91 -21.36 14.11
C SER A 68 -21.90 -22.60 15.01
N LYS A 69 -20.75 -23.27 15.14
CA LYS A 69 -20.57 -24.46 16.00
C LYS A 69 -20.56 -24.14 17.51
N GLY A 70 -20.29 -22.89 17.91
CA GLY A 70 -20.43 -22.44 19.30
C GLY A 70 -19.52 -23.13 20.34
N SER A 71 -18.42 -23.75 19.92
CA SER A 71 -17.47 -24.41 20.84
C SER A 71 -16.71 -23.38 21.68
N LYS A 72 -16.49 -23.69 22.98
CA LYS A 72 -15.72 -22.82 23.90
C LYS A 72 -14.26 -22.67 23.50
N ASP A 73 -13.72 -23.64 22.78
CA ASP A 73 -12.32 -23.64 22.30
C ASP A 73 -12.14 -22.96 20.93
N ALA A 74 -13.24 -22.59 20.25
CA ALA A 74 -13.19 -21.97 18.93
C ALA A 74 -12.56 -20.56 18.92
N SER A 75 -12.42 -19.92 20.08
CA SER A 75 -11.87 -18.55 20.17
C SER A 75 -10.43 -18.46 19.67
N ALA A 76 -9.57 -19.40 20.08
CA ALA A 76 -8.17 -19.43 19.67
C ALA A 76 -8.04 -19.68 18.16
N GLU A 77 -8.82 -20.63 17.63
CA GLU A 77 -8.85 -20.95 16.20
C GLU A 77 -9.39 -19.82 15.32
N ILE A 78 -10.39 -19.07 15.80
CA ILE A 78 -10.91 -17.88 15.11
C ILE A 78 -9.84 -16.81 15.04
N GLU A 79 -9.09 -16.59 16.13
CA GLU A 79 -8.03 -15.58 16.16
C GLU A 79 -6.87 -15.96 15.24
N GLU A 80 -6.48 -17.23 15.19
CA GLU A 80 -5.48 -17.71 14.23
C GLU A 80 -5.89 -17.43 12.78
N ARG A 81 -7.15 -17.71 12.42
CA ARG A 81 -7.69 -17.46 11.07
C ARG A 81 -7.79 -15.96 10.75
N ARG A 82 -8.03 -15.11 11.75
CA ARG A 82 -7.98 -13.65 11.60
C ARG A 82 -6.56 -13.17 11.32
N ILE A 83 -5.56 -13.69 12.04
CA ILE A 83 -4.15 -13.36 11.79
C ILE A 83 -3.76 -13.76 10.36
N LYS A 84 -4.11 -14.97 9.91
CA LYS A 84 -3.90 -15.40 8.51
C LYS A 84 -4.57 -14.45 7.52
N SER A 85 -5.83 -14.07 7.78
CA SER A 85 -6.57 -13.11 6.95
C SER A 85 -5.85 -11.75 6.87
N CYS A 86 -5.29 -11.24 7.97
CA CYS A 86 -4.50 -10.02 8.00
C CYS A 86 -3.24 -10.11 7.11
N VAL A 87 -2.56 -11.25 7.12
CA VAL A 87 -1.40 -11.48 6.23
C VAL A 87 -1.82 -11.45 4.77
N HIS A 88 -2.93 -12.10 4.41
CA HIS A 88 -3.48 -12.02 3.05
C HIS A 88 -3.82 -10.57 2.67
N PHE A 89 -4.43 -9.78 3.56
CA PHE A 89 -4.69 -8.36 3.31
C PHE A 89 -3.40 -7.55 3.08
N MET A 90 -2.31 -7.82 3.83
CA MET A 90 -1.02 -7.18 3.59
C MET A 90 -0.48 -7.51 2.20
N THR A 91 -0.57 -8.76 1.77
CA THR A 91 -0.21 -9.21 0.41
C THR A 91 -1.03 -8.48 -0.66
N LEU A 92 -2.36 -8.40 -0.50
CA LEU A 92 -3.25 -7.70 -1.43
C LEU A 92 -2.93 -6.20 -1.52
N LYS A 93 -2.62 -5.55 -0.40
CA LYS A 93 -2.20 -4.14 -0.37
C LYS A 93 -0.87 -3.95 -1.10
N LYS A 94 0.10 -4.84 -0.89
CA LYS A 94 1.38 -4.79 -1.60
C LYS A 94 1.19 -4.95 -3.10
N LEU A 95 0.40 -5.94 -3.53
CA LEU A 95 0.10 -6.15 -4.96
C LEU A 95 -0.59 -4.93 -5.59
N ASN A 96 -1.53 -4.29 -4.88
CA ASN A 96 -2.15 -3.03 -5.33
C ASN A 96 -1.14 -1.91 -5.48
N ARG A 97 -0.22 -1.76 -4.52
CA ARG A 97 0.85 -0.76 -4.58
C ARG A 97 1.73 -0.96 -5.81
N LEU A 98 2.16 -2.19 -6.07
CA LEU A 98 2.97 -2.54 -7.25
C LEU A 98 2.21 -2.25 -8.56
N ALA A 99 0.92 -2.60 -8.63
CA ALA A 99 0.08 -2.30 -9.80
C ALA A 99 -0.02 -0.79 -10.07
N HIS A 100 -0.21 0.02 -9.02
CA HIS A 100 -0.25 1.48 -9.16
C HIS A 100 1.07 2.07 -9.63
N ILE A 101 2.20 1.59 -9.10
CA ILE A 101 3.54 2.01 -9.56
C ILE A 101 3.72 1.66 -11.04
N ARG A 102 3.36 0.43 -11.45
CA ARG A 102 3.45 -0.03 -12.85
C ARG A 102 2.62 0.84 -13.79
N LEU A 103 1.38 1.16 -13.41
CA LEU A 103 0.50 2.03 -14.19
C LEU A 103 1.02 3.46 -14.28
N LYS A 104 1.51 4.02 -13.18
CA LYS A 104 2.12 5.35 -13.16
C LYS A 104 3.31 5.42 -14.12
N LYS A 105 4.21 4.44 -14.05
CA LYS A 105 5.40 4.35 -14.92
C LYS A 105 5.02 4.30 -16.40
N SER A 106 4.06 3.45 -16.78
CA SER A 106 3.59 3.34 -18.18
C SER A 106 2.93 4.63 -18.68
N ARG A 107 2.16 5.31 -17.83
CA ARG A 107 1.54 6.60 -18.16
C ARG A 107 2.59 7.67 -18.37
N ASP A 108 3.52 7.82 -17.43
CA ASP A 108 4.54 8.87 -17.47
C ASP A 108 5.47 8.66 -18.69
N GLN A 109 5.83 7.42 -19.01
CA GLN A 109 6.55 7.06 -20.24
C GLN A 109 5.81 7.49 -21.51
N THR A 110 4.51 7.22 -21.61
CA THR A 110 3.71 7.60 -22.78
C THR A 110 3.62 9.12 -22.92
N HIS A 111 3.47 9.83 -21.80
CA HIS A 111 3.41 11.29 -21.78
C HIS A 111 4.73 11.91 -22.29
N GLU A 112 5.88 11.41 -21.86
CA GLU A 112 7.20 11.86 -22.32
C GLU A 112 7.42 11.61 -23.82
N VAL A 113 7.06 10.44 -24.32
CA VAL A 113 7.16 10.11 -25.76
C VAL A 113 6.22 10.98 -26.59
N CYS A 114 5.00 11.23 -26.13
CA CYS A 114 4.06 12.13 -26.83
C CYS A 114 4.58 13.57 -26.86
N ALA A 115 5.16 14.06 -25.75
CA ALA A 115 5.73 15.39 -25.66
C ALA A 115 6.92 15.56 -26.62
N THR A 116 7.85 14.60 -26.63
CA THR A 116 9.03 14.63 -27.51
C THR A 116 8.66 14.48 -28.99
N PHE A 117 7.64 13.71 -29.32
CA PHE A 117 7.15 13.61 -30.69
C PHE A 117 6.49 14.91 -31.16
N SER A 118 5.74 15.57 -30.27
CA SER A 118 5.13 16.87 -30.55
C SER A 118 6.20 17.94 -30.78
N THR A 119 7.24 17.99 -29.95
CA THR A 119 8.35 18.93 -30.15
C THR A 119 9.12 18.64 -31.44
N HIS A 120 9.47 17.37 -31.74
CA HIS A 120 10.13 17.01 -33.00
C HIS A 120 9.30 17.39 -34.23
N LYS A 121 7.98 17.17 -34.20
CA LYS A 121 7.11 17.58 -35.31
C LYS A 121 7.09 19.10 -35.51
N ILE A 122 7.04 19.87 -34.42
CA ILE A 122 7.09 21.33 -34.50
C ILE A 122 8.44 21.80 -35.06
N THR A 123 9.55 21.25 -34.55
CA THR A 123 10.90 21.58 -35.02
C THR A 123 11.16 21.16 -36.46
N SER A 124 10.59 20.04 -36.92
CA SER A 124 10.74 19.58 -38.32
C SER A 124 9.89 20.35 -39.33
N CYS A 125 8.90 21.14 -38.87
CA CYS A 125 8.05 21.97 -39.73
C CYS A 125 8.52 23.43 -39.83
N LEU A 126 9.58 23.80 -39.09
CA LEU A 126 10.25 25.11 -39.10
C LEU A 126 11.56 25.01 -39.86
#